data_AF-A0A347T9G9-F1
#
_entry.id   AF-A0A347T9G9-F1
#
_cell.length_a   1.000
_cell.length_b   1.000
_cell.length_c   1.000
_cell.angle_alpha   90.00
_cell.angle_beta   90.00
_cell.angle_gamma   90.00
#
_symmetry.space_group_name_H-M   'P 1'
#
loop_
_entity.id
_entity.type
_entity.pdbx_description
1 polymer ?
#
loop_
_entity_poly.entity_id
_entity_poly.type
_entity_poly.pdbx_seq_one_letter_code
_entity_poly.pdbx_strand_id
1 'polypeptide(L)'
;MIKKKILVVAMSLTVLALAGCGHKTQSTATSSSSSTATSAKVSSQSQASSANSSSTSEKQTESNASLESVDPKNVAGAVLTVGAQSDEAWQSLLDSASNGDGDLKVNVVKATGMVTETGTGMFYSFTLDDNDYGEINGYTISQDEKTIYLYREQSRGSADRIIQPFKTISVQQVVKAAQQSKVQEIANNTTIDVDN
;
A
#
# COMPACT_ATOMS: atom_id res chain seq x y z
N MET A 1 -3.68 -51.60 11.44
CA MET A 1 -5.14 -51.80 11.34
C MET A 1 -5.81 -50.54 11.88
N ILE A 2 -6.16 -49.58 11.01
CA ILE A 2 -7.54 -49.16 10.63
C ILE A 2 -8.35 -48.73 11.88
N LYS A 3 -8.78 -47.47 12.02
CA LYS A 3 -9.94 -46.89 11.32
C LYS A 3 -9.83 -45.36 11.17
N LYS A 4 -9.79 -44.89 9.92
CA LYS A 4 -10.09 -43.50 9.52
C LYS A 4 -11.57 -43.23 9.77
N LYS A 5 -11.91 -42.14 10.45
CA LYS A 5 -13.29 -41.61 10.49
C LYS A 5 -13.40 -40.51 9.45
N ILE A 6 -13.94 -40.86 8.29
CA ILE A 6 -14.43 -39.93 7.28
C ILE A 6 -15.80 -39.46 7.76
N LEU A 7 -15.96 -38.16 7.99
CA LEU A 7 -17.27 -37.53 8.12
C LEU A 7 -17.46 -36.60 6.92
N VAL A 8 -18.28 -37.08 5.99
CA VAL A 8 -18.89 -36.31 4.89
C VAL A 8 -20.22 -35.78 5.40
N VAL A 9 -20.57 -34.53 5.05
CA VAL A 9 -21.92 -33.91 4.93
C VAL A 9 -21.72 -32.39 4.94
N ALA A 10 -22.32 -31.54 4.11
CA ALA A 10 -23.09 -31.66 2.87
C ALA A 10 -23.14 -30.27 2.21
N MET A 11 -23.37 -30.27 0.90
CA MET A 11 -23.58 -29.13 -0.01
C MET A 11 -24.53 -28.03 0.51
N SER A 12 -24.18 -26.79 0.18
CA SER A 12 -25.14 -25.74 -0.17
C SER A 12 -24.47 -24.80 -1.18
N LEU A 13 -24.63 -25.08 -2.47
CA LEU A 13 -24.28 -24.18 -3.57
C LEU A 13 -25.45 -23.21 -3.77
N THR A 14 -25.29 -21.94 -3.42
CA THR A 14 -26.19 -20.87 -3.86
C THR A 14 -25.53 -20.12 -5.02
N VAL A 15 -25.98 -20.44 -6.23
CA VAL A 15 -25.66 -19.69 -7.45
C VAL A 15 -26.60 -18.50 -7.53
N LEU A 16 -26.07 -17.28 -7.36
CA LEU A 16 -26.81 -16.07 -7.70
C LEU A 16 -26.40 -15.63 -9.11
N ALA A 17 -27.27 -15.91 -10.08
CA ALA A 17 -27.15 -15.39 -11.44
C ALA A 17 -27.69 -13.96 -11.49
N LEU A 18 -26.82 -12.97 -11.68
CA LEU A 18 -27.24 -11.63 -12.13
C LEU A 18 -27.26 -11.62 -13.66
N ALA A 19 -28.46 -11.60 -14.20
CA ALA A 19 -28.73 -11.38 -15.61
C ALA A 19 -28.33 -9.95 -16.01
N GLY A 20 -27.45 -9.84 -17.01
CA GLY A 20 -27.25 -8.63 -17.78
C GLY A 20 -28.31 -8.47 -18.86
N CYS A 21 -28.88 -7.27 -18.96
CA CYS A 21 -29.65 -6.72 -20.07
C CYS A 21 -29.63 -5.19 -19.87
N GLY A 22 -29.25 -4.32 -20.81
CA GLY A 22 -28.88 -4.52 -22.20
C GLY A 22 -28.29 -3.24 -22.78
N HIS A 23 -27.56 -3.42 -23.88
CA HIS A 23 -27.17 -2.35 -24.79
C HIS A 23 -28.39 -1.84 -25.57
N LYS A 24 -28.52 -0.53 -25.72
CA LYS A 24 -29.10 0.09 -26.92
C LYS A 24 -28.23 1.25 -27.37
N THR A 25 -27.54 1.02 -28.48
CA THR A 25 -26.96 2.03 -29.35
C THR A 25 -28.07 2.61 -30.22
N GLN A 26 -28.21 3.94 -30.29
CA GLN A 26 -28.74 4.59 -31.50
C GLN A 26 -28.27 6.05 -31.56
N SER A 27 -27.30 6.30 -32.42
CA SER A 27 -27.04 7.64 -32.97
C SER A 27 -28.09 7.94 -34.04
N THR A 28 -28.61 9.16 -34.09
CA THR A 28 -29.14 9.72 -35.34
C THR A 28 -28.90 11.23 -35.34
N ALA A 29 -28.25 11.67 -36.41
CA ALA A 29 -27.91 13.04 -36.72
C ALA A 29 -29.15 13.85 -37.14
N THR A 30 -29.15 15.14 -36.80
CA THR A 30 -29.95 16.14 -37.52
C THR A 30 -29.13 17.41 -37.67
N SER A 31 -28.85 17.76 -38.93
CA SER A 31 -28.25 19.03 -39.36
C SER A 31 -29.34 20.05 -39.70
N SER A 32 -28.94 21.31 -39.90
CA SER A 32 -29.67 22.52 -40.38
C SER A 32 -30.20 23.42 -39.25
N SER A 33 -30.08 24.75 -39.25
CA SER A 33 -29.47 25.73 -40.17
C SER A 33 -29.58 27.13 -39.52
N SER A 34 -28.59 27.98 -39.82
CA SER A 34 -28.59 29.46 -39.85
C SER A 34 -29.12 30.27 -38.67
N SER A 35 -28.26 31.15 -38.12
CA SER A 35 -28.54 32.59 -38.04
C SER A 35 -27.25 33.38 -37.82
N THR A 36 -27.04 34.36 -38.69
CA THR A 36 -26.01 35.39 -38.67
C THR A 36 -26.28 36.40 -37.55
N ALA A 37 -25.28 36.84 -36.77
CA ALA A 37 -25.18 38.21 -36.23
C ALA A 37 -23.88 38.45 -35.40
N THR A 38 -23.02 39.32 -35.95
CA THR A 38 -22.26 40.42 -35.31
C THR A 38 -21.44 40.21 -34.03
N SER A 39 -20.12 40.37 -34.21
CA SER A 39 -19.09 41.01 -33.37
C SER A 39 -19.36 41.32 -31.89
N ALA A 40 -18.52 40.75 -31.01
CA ALA A 40 -17.99 41.48 -29.85
C ALA A 40 -16.59 40.95 -29.46
N LYS A 41 -15.64 41.87 -29.51
CA LYS A 41 -14.26 41.84 -29.02
C LYS A 41 -14.20 41.56 -27.51
N VAL A 42 -13.48 40.53 -27.07
CA VAL A 42 -12.74 40.53 -25.79
C VAL A 42 -11.46 39.71 -25.94
N SER A 43 -10.33 40.42 -25.85
CA SER A 43 -8.99 39.88 -25.73
C SER A 43 -8.86 39.17 -24.38
N SER A 44 -8.68 37.85 -24.36
CA SER A 44 -8.34 37.12 -23.14
C SER A 44 -6.84 36.82 -23.16
N GLN A 45 -6.15 37.57 -22.31
CA GLN A 45 -4.75 37.51 -21.99
C GLN A 45 -4.40 36.15 -21.38
N SER A 46 -3.57 35.38 -22.08
CA SER A 46 -2.97 34.14 -21.61
C SER A 46 -1.93 34.46 -20.53
N GLN A 47 -2.31 34.33 -19.26
CA GLN A 47 -1.38 34.38 -18.13
C GLN A 47 -0.97 32.94 -17.78
N ALA A 48 0.04 32.43 -18.46
CA ALA A 48 0.76 31.24 -18.03
C ALA A 48 1.83 31.68 -17.01
N SER A 49 1.48 31.64 -15.73
CA SER A 49 2.45 31.83 -14.65
C SER A 49 3.19 30.51 -14.42
N SER A 50 4.40 30.43 -14.96
CA SER A 50 5.36 29.38 -14.64
C SER A 50 5.68 29.41 -13.14
N ALA A 51 5.09 28.49 -12.38
CA ALA A 51 5.49 28.23 -11.01
C ALA A 51 6.84 27.50 -11.02
N ASN A 52 7.91 28.28 -10.89
CA ASN A 52 9.25 27.82 -10.58
C ASN A 52 9.22 27.13 -9.21
N SER A 53 9.06 25.81 -9.19
CA SER A 53 9.26 25.01 -7.99
C SER A 53 10.75 24.89 -7.76
N SER A 54 11.29 25.82 -7.00
CA SER A 54 12.63 25.74 -6.42
C SER A 54 12.68 24.47 -5.57
N SER A 55 13.26 23.39 -6.10
CA SER A 55 13.67 22.25 -5.29
C SER A 55 14.81 22.72 -4.39
N THR A 56 14.47 23.21 -3.21
CA THR A 56 15.42 23.38 -2.12
C THR A 56 15.93 21.98 -1.78
N SER A 57 17.05 21.62 -2.38
CA SER A 57 17.88 20.51 -1.93
C SER A 57 18.43 20.93 -0.57
N GLU A 58 17.65 20.67 0.48
CA GLU A 58 18.15 20.69 1.83
C GLU A 58 19.29 19.68 1.86
N LYS A 59 20.51 20.17 1.99
CA LYS A 59 21.69 19.35 2.22
C LYS A 59 21.49 18.71 3.59
N GLN A 60 20.83 17.55 3.57
CA GLN A 60 20.50 16.76 4.74
C GLN A 60 21.83 16.37 5.38
N THR A 61 22.16 17.00 6.52
CA THR A 61 23.20 16.50 7.41
C THR A 61 22.91 15.02 7.60
N GLU A 62 23.82 14.15 7.19
CA GLU A 62 23.75 12.71 7.46
C GLU A 62 23.81 12.55 8.98
N SER A 63 22.67 12.68 9.64
CA SER A 63 22.51 12.05 10.94
C SER A 63 22.62 10.55 10.67
N ASN A 64 23.40 9.86 11.50
CA ASN A 64 23.43 8.40 11.54
C ASN A 64 22.08 7.93 12.12
N ALA A 65 21.01 8.05 11.33
CA ALA A 65 19.70 7.56 11.68
C ALA A 65 19.78 6.03 11.75
N SER A 66 19.42 5.47 12.90
CA SER A 66 19.39 4.04 13.15
C SER A 66 18.01 3.62 13.63
N LEU A 67 17.52 2.51 13.10
CA LEU A 67 16.25 1.91 13.53
C LEU A 67 16.33 1.38 14.97
N GLU A 68 17.52 1.03 15.48
CA GLU A 68 17.71 0.55 16.85
C GLU A 68 17.28 1.57 17.91
N SER A 69 17.28 2.86 17.56
CA SER A 69 16.87 3.94 18.45
C SER A 69 15.35 4.20 18.46
N VAL A 70 14.60 3.47 17.63
CA VAL A 70 13.16 3.66 17.44
C VAL A 70 12.42 2.39 17.87
N ASP A 71 11.35 2.56 18.63
CA ASP A 71 10.50 1.43 19.01
C ASP A 71 10.01 0.67 17.75
N PRO A 72 10.08 -0.67 17.72
CA PRO A 72 9.69 -1.44 16.55
C PRO A 72 8.26 -1.16 16.03
N LYS A 73 7.30 -0.83 16.90
CA LYS A 73 5.94 -0.46 16.48
C LYS A 73 5.92 0.89 15.77
N ASN A 74 6.71 1.85 16.27
CA ASN A 74 6.92 3.14 15.61
C ASN A 74 7.62 2.97 14.25
N VAL A 75 8.58 2.04 14.14
CA VAL A 75 9.19 1.71 12.84
C VAL A 75 8.13 1.17 11.89
N ALA A 76 7.32 0.21 12.31
CA ALA A 76 6.28 -0.39 11.48
C ALA A 76 5.24 0.65 11.01
N GLY A 77 4.71 1.47 11.93
CA GLY A 77 3.79 2.56 11.59
C GLY A 77 4.42 3.62 10.67
N ALA A 78 5.71 3.93 10.85
CA ALA A 78 6.44 4.85 9.98
C ALA A 78 6.65 4.26 8.58
N VAL A 79 7.03 2.99 8.47
CA VAL A 79 7.19 2.30 7.18
C VAL A 79 5.85 2.26 6.45
N LEU A 80 4.75 1.92 7.13
CA LEU A 80 3.40 1.97 6.56
C LEU A 80 3.05 3.37 6.05
N THR A 81 3.29 4.40 6.88
CA THR A 81 3.00 5.81 6.54
C THR A 81 3.82 6.32 5.35
N VAL A 82 5.09 5.93 5.26
CA VAL A 82 5.96 6.34 4.14
C VAL A 82 5.61 5.55 2.87
N GLY A 83 5.36 4.24 2.99
CA GLY A 83 5.00 3.38 1.87
C GLY A 83 3.67 3.75 1.20
N ALA A 84 2.66 4.07 2.02
CA ALA A 84 1.31 4.48 1.58
C ALA A 84 1.32 5.67 0.60
N GLN A 85 2.29 6.58 0.72
CA GLN A 85 2.42 7.73 -0.18
C GLN A 85 2.67 7.35 -1.65
N SER A 86 3.09 6.11 -1.91
CA SER A 86 3.44 5.62 -3.24
C SER A 86 2.55 4.47 -3.73
N ASP A 87 1.59 4.00 -2.92
CA ASP A 87 0.81 2.80 -3.26
C ASP A 87 -0.59 2.78 -2.61
N GLU A 88 -1.62 2.51 -3.42
CA GLU A 88 -3.03 2.55 -3.00
C GLU A 88 -3.41 1.44 -2.01
N ALA A 89 -2.79 0.26 -2.09
CA ALA A 89 -3.07 -0.83 -1.16
C ALA A 89 -2.51 -0.50 0.23
N TRP A 90 -1.28 0.02 0.28
CA TRP A 90 -0.67 0.51 1.51
C TRP A 90 -1.42 1.72 2.08
N GLN A 91 -1.95 2.61 1.23
CA GLN A 91 -2.79 3.73 1.68
C GLN A 91 -4.08 3.24 2.31
N SER A 92 -4.74 2.26 1.71
CA SER A 92 -5.96 1.65 2.28
C SER A 92 -5.68 1.02 3.65
N LEU A 93 -4.54 0.34 3.78
CA LEU A 93 -4.10 -0.28 5.03
C LEU A 93 -3.76 0.76 6.10
N LEU A 94 -3.10 1.86 5.72
CA LEU A 94 -2.86 3.01 6.60
C LEU A 94 -4.15 3.66 7.08
N ASP A 95 -5.15 3.82 6.20
CA ASP A 95 -6.42 4.45 6.54
C ASP A 95 -7.20 3.59 7.54
N SER A 96 -7.28 2.28 7.32
CA SER A 96 -7.91 1.35 8.27
C SER A 96 -7.19 1.34 9.63
N ALA A 97 -5.85 1.29 9.64
CA ALA A 97 -5.07 1.37 10.86
C ALA A 97 -5.23 2.72 11.58
N SER A 98 -5.40 3.83 10.84
CA SER A 98 -5.56 5.16 11.44
C SER A 98 -6.95 5.41 12.02
N ASN A 99 -7.99 4.83 11.40
CA ASN A 99 -9.38 5.03 11.80
C ASN A 99 -9.83 4.09 12.93
N GLY A 100 -9.00 3.11 13.30
CA GLY A 100 -9.34 2.10 14.29
C GLY A 100 -10.33 1.05 13.78
N ASP A 101 -10.39 0.86 12.46
CA ASP A 101 -11.23 -0.15 11.82
C ASP A 101 -10.67 -1.58 11.96
N GLY A 102 -9.48 -1.70 12.54
CA GLY A 102 -8.81 -2.95 12.91
C GLY A 102 -7.46 -2.68 13.59
N ASP A 103 -6.94 -3.64 14.34
CA ASP A 103 -5.62 -3.53 14.96
C ASP A 103 -4.53 -3.89 13.94
N LEU A 104 -3.55 -3.01 13.76
CA LEU A 104 -2.42 -3.30 12.87
C LEU A 104 -1.57 -4.42 13.46
N LYS A 105 -1.47 -5.54 12.76
CA LYS A 105 -0.62 -6.66 13.16
C LYS A 105 0.59 -6.78 12.25
N VAL A 106 1.76 -6.85 12.86
CA VAL A 106 3.03 -7.03 12.17
C VAL A 106 3.56 -8.41 12.49
N ASN A 107 3.44 -9.32 11.53
CA ASN A 107 3.96 -10.68 11.63
C ASN A 107 5.40 -10.70 11.13
N VAL A 108 6.32 -11.16 11.96
CA VAL A 108 7.75 -11.20 11.67
C VAL A 108 8.17 -12.64 11.41
N VAL A 109 8.54 -12.91 10.16
CA VAL A 109 8.86 -14.26 9.68
C VAL A 109 10.18 -14.28 8.91
N LYS A 110 10.82 -15.46 8.78
CA LYS A 110 12.03 -15.60 7.98
C LYS A 110 11.72 -15.42 6.50
N ALA A 111 12.37 -14.48 5.83
CA ALA A 111 12.12 -14.09 4.42
C ALA A 111 12.47 -15.15 3.35
N THR A 112 12.85 -16.37 3.76
CA THR A 112 13.49 -17.36 2.88
C THR A 112 12.57 -17.76 1.72
N GLY A 113 12.99 -17.45 0.48
CA GLY A 113 12.25 -17.82 -0.73
C GLY A 113 10.96 -17.03 -0.98
N MET A 114 10.63 -16.04 -0.14
CA MET A 114 9.42 -15.21 -0.30
C MET A 114 9.66 -13.96 -1.16
N VAL A 115 10.81 -13.32 -0.98
CA VAL A 115 11.15 -12.03 -1.60
C VAL A 115 12.56 -12.03 -2.18
N THR A 116 12.80 -11.17 -3.18
CA THR A 116 14.12 -11.11 -3.86
C THR A 116 15.20 -10.40 -3.04
N GLU A 117 14.83 -9.42 -2.21
CA GLU A 117 15.78 -8.65 -1.38
C GLU A 117 15.53 -8.96 0.11
N THR A 118 16.01 -10.11 0.58
CA THR A 118 15.72 -10.56 1.95
C THR A 118 16.35 -9.68 3.04
N GLY A 119 17.39 -8.91 2.69
CA GLY A 119 18.07 -8.03 3.63
C GLY A 119 18.61 -8.80 4.85
N THR A 120 18.24 -8.36 6.05
CA THR A 120 18.55 -9.03 7.33
C THR A 120 17.95 -10.43 7.50
N GLY A 121 17.20 -10.93 6.50
CA GLY A 121 16.61 -12.27 6.49
C GLY A 121 15.22 -12.34 7.14
N MET A 122 14.69 -11.20 7.58
CA MET A 122 13.37 -11.08 8.20
C MET A 122 12.40 -10.31 7.29
N PHE A 123 11.16 -10.77 7.25
CA PHE A 123 10.05 -10.13 6.55
C PHE A 123 9.01 -9.69 7.59
N TYR A 124 8.65 -8.41 7.54
CA TYR A 124 7.69 -7.77 8.44
C TYR A 124 6.38 -7.56 7.67
N SER A 125 5.42 -8.47 7.85
CA SER A 125 4.14 -8.48 7.12
C SER A 125 3.07 -7.72 7.90
N PHE A 126 2.38 -6.80 7.24
CA PHE A 126 1.21 -6.11 7.75
C PHE A 126 -0.06 -6.91 7.49
N THR A 127 -0.87 -7.05 8.54
CA THR A 127 -2.22 -7.62 8.50
C THR A 127 -3.16 -6.79 9.37
N LEU A 128 -4.47 -6.93 9.16
CA LEU A 128 -5.51 -6.31 9.98
C LEU A 128 -6.44 -7.40 10.50
N ASP A 129 -6.71 -7.42 11.80
CA ASP A 129 -7.64 -8.35 12.47
C ASP A 129 -7.49 -9.83 12.07
N ASP A 130 -6.25 -10.30 11.92
CA ASP A 130 -5.89 -11.67 11.49
C ASP A 130 -6.42 -12.08 10.10
N ASN A 131 -6.97 -11.14 9.35
CA ASN A 131 -7.38 -11.38 7.98
C ASN A 131 -6.19 -11.15 7.05
N ASP A 132 -5.70 -12.25 6.48
CA ASP A 132 -4.89 -12.21 5.28
C ASP A 132 -5.80 -11.81 4.11
N TYR A 133 -6.05 -10.51 3.95
CA TYR A 133 -6.76 -9.94 2.80
C TYR A 133 -6.09 -10.26 1.46
N GLY A 134 -4.99 -11.03 1.47
CA GLY A 134 -4.48 -11.70 0.28
C GLY A 134 -3.36 -11.00 -0.40
N GLU A 135 -2.82 -10.05 0.32
CA GLU A 135 -1.83 -9.14 -0.13
C GLU A 135 -0.74 -9.26 0.90
N ILE A 136 0.40 -9.80 0.48
CA ILE A 136 1.63 -9.63 1.23
C ILE A 136 1.96 -8.15 1.13
N ASN A 137 1.55 -7.37 2.13
CA ASN A 137 2.00 -6.00 2.32
C ASN A 137 3.05 -6.04 3.42
N GLY A 138 4.30 -5.76 3.10
CA GLY A 138 5.34 -5.86 4.11
C GLY A 138 6.68 -5.35 3.63
N TYR A 139 7.68 -5.48 4.48
CA TYR A 139 9.00 -4.94 4.20
C TYR A 139 10.14 -5.82 4.72
N THR A 140 11.32 -5.62 4.14
CA THR A 140 12.60 -6.11 4.65
C THR A 140 13.55 -4.93 4.84
N ILE A 141 14.55 -5.10 5.70
CA ILE A 141 15.58 -4.09 5.98
C ILE A 141 16.88 -4.59 5.37
N SER A 142 17.58 -3.74 4.62
CA SER A 142 18.88 -4.08 4.00
C SER A 142 19.92 -4.47 5.05
N GLN A 143 20.92 -5.26 4.64
CA GLN A 143 21.98 -5.72 5.53
C GLN A 143 22.82 -4.58 6.14
N ASP A 144 22.90 -3.45 5.45
CA ASP A 144 23.59 -2.24 5.92
C ASP A 144 22.68 -1.29 6.72
N GLU A 145 21.41 -1.67 6.94
CA GLU A 145 20.40 -0.93 7.70
C GLU A 145 20.18 0.51 7.22
N LYS A 146 20.42 0.78 5.94
CA LYS A 146 20.17 2.11 5.34
C LYS A 146 18.91 2.15 4.51
N THR A 147 18.46 0.99 4.06
CA THR A 147 17.46 0.84 3.03
C THR A 147 16.36 -0.12 3.48
N ILE A 148 15.11 0.22 3.18
CA ILE A 148 13.95 -0.63 3.41
C ILE A 148 13.31 -0.93 2.06
N TYR A 149 13.07 -2.21 1.79
CA TYR A 149 12.42 -2.70 0.58
C TYR A 149 10.95 -2.97 0.88
N LEU A 150 10.05 -2.36 0.11
CA LEU A 150 8.60 -2.50 0.30
C LEU A 150 8.03 -3.47 -0.72
N TYR A 151 7.19 -4.37 -0.23
CA TYR A 151 6.57 -5.45 -1.00
C TYR A 151 5.05 -5.32 -0.96
N ARG A 152 4.45 -5.64 -2.11
CA ARG A 152 3.01 -5.81 -2.25
C ARG A 152 2.76 -6.96 -3.21
N GLU A 153 1.80 -7.81 -2.90
CA GLU A 153 1.40 -8.90 -3.79
C GLU A 153 0.19 -8.49 -4.64
N GLN A 154 0.33 -8.51 -5.96
CA GLN A 154 -0.73 -7.99 -6.85
C GLN A 154 -1.80 -9.00 -7.27
N SER A 155 -1.60 -10.32 -7.06
CA SER A 155 -2.58 -11.33 -7.51
C SER A 155 -2.40 -12.66 -6.78
N ARG A 156 -3.23 -13.04 -5.80
CA ARG A 156 -3.14 -14.34 -5.08
C ARG A 156 -2.95 -15.57 -6.00
N GLY A 157 -2.23 -16.59 -5.53
CA GLY A 157 -2.46 -17.98 -5.99
C GLY A 157 -1.32 -18.76 -6.66
N SER A 158 -0.07 -18.27 -6.65
CA SER A 158 1.09 -19.09 -7.10
C SER A 158 1.98 -19.44 -5.91
N ALA A 159 2.08 -20.72 -5.57
CA ALA A 159 2.89 -21.22 -4.45
C ALA A 159 4.41 -21.00 -4.60
N ASP A 160 4.87 -20.68 -5.82
CA ASP A 160 6.30 -20.64 -6.18
C ASP A 160 6.79 -19.25 -6.64
N ARG A 161 6.12 -18.16 -6.28
CA ARG A 161 6.59 -16.81 -6.67
C ARG A 161 7.48 -16.20 -5.60
N ILE A 162 8.58 -15.62 -6.05
CA ILE A 162 9.42 -14.72 -5.28
C ILE A 162 8.98 -13.29 -5.63
N ILE A 163 8.62 -12.49 -4.64
CA ILE A 163 8.08 -11.14 -4.83
C ILE A 163 9.24 -10.12 -4.89
N GLN A 164 9.22 -9.26 -5.91
CA GLN A 164 10.16 -8.14 -6.02
C GLN A 164 9.63 -6.92 -5.27
N PRO A 165 10.52 -6.08 -4.71
CA PRO A 165 10.07 -4.85 -4.07
C PRO A 165 9.48 -3.90 -5.12
N PHE A 166 8.33 -3.31 -4.82
CA PHE A 166 7.74 -2.29 -5.68
C PHE A 166 8.34 -0.90 -5.43
N LYS A 167 8.92 -0.70 -4.24
CA LYS A 167 9.51 0.57 -3.82
C LYS A 167 10.63 0.34 -2.82
N THR A 168 11.55 1.30 -2.79
CA THR A 168 12.62 1.39 -1.81
C THR A 168 12.54 2.74 -1.10
N ILE A 169 12.72 2.74 0.21
CA ILE A 169 12.75 3.94 1.07
C ILE A 169 14.00 3.91 1.95
N SER A 170 14.43 5.06 2.45
CA SER A 170 15.60 5.13 3.35
C SER A 170 15.20 5.02 4.81
N VAL A 171 16.10 4.48 5.63
CA VAL A 171 15.94 4.44 7.09
C VAL A 171 15.82 5.84 7.68
N GLN A 172 16.49 6.85 7.10
CA GLN A 172 16.35 8.24 7.53
C GLN A 172 14.91 8.76 7.37
N GLN A 173 14.22 8.41 6.27
CA GLN A 173 12.81 8.78 6.08
C GLN A 173 11.92 8.16 7.17
N VAL A 174 12.19 6.90 7.51
CA VAL A 174 11.43 6.14 8.52
C VAL A 174 11.66 6.69 9.92
N VAL A 175 12.92 6.94 10.31
CA VAL A 175 13.25 7.54 11.61
C VAL A 175 12.63 8.92 11.76
N LYS A 176 12.62 9.74 10.69
CA LYS A 176 11.95 11.04 10.70
C LYS A 176 10.42 10.89 10.85
N ALA A 177 9.82 9.95 10.13
CA ALA A 177 8.37 9.70 10.20
C ALA A 177 7.95 9.13 11.57
N ALA A 178 8.76 8.29 12.20
CA ALA A 178 8.50 7.70 13.51
C ALA A 178 8.33 8.74 14.63
N GLN A 179 8.84 9.95 14.45
CA GLN A 179 8.67 11.06 15.40
C GLN A 179 7.32 11.78 15.26
N GLN A 180 6.54 11.51 14.21
CA GLN A 180 5.26 12.16 13.95
C GLN A 180 4.17 11.60 14.87
N SER A 181 3.32 12.48 15.42
CA SER A 181 2.24 12.07 16.34
C SER A 181 1.29 11.05 15.73
N LYS A 182 0.94 11.20 14.44
CA LYS A 182 0.09 10.23 13.73
C LYS A 182 0.70 8.82 13.68
N VAL A 183 2.03 8.71 13.56
CA VAL A 183 2.70 7.40 13.59
C VAL A 183 2.65 6.79 14.97
N GLN A 184 2.77 7.60 16.03
CA GLN A 184 2.66 7.12 17.41
C GLN A 184 1.25 6.61 17.72
N GLU A 185 0.21 7.25 17.17
CA GLU A 185 -1.17 6.77 17.30
C GLU A 185 -1.34 5.38 16.66
N ILE A 186 -0.81 5.17 15.45
CA ILE A 186 -0.79 3.85 14.80
C ILE A 186 0.07 2.87 15.61
N ALA A 187 1.24 3.27 16.10
CA ALA A 187 2.08 2.38 16.90
C ALA A 187 1.37 1.88 18.17
N ASN A 188 0.53 2.71 18.79
CA ASN A 188 -0.25 2.32 19.97
C ASN A 188 -1.29 1.23 19.69
N ASN A 189 -1.83 1.16 18.45
CA ASN A 189 -2.75 0.10 18.02
C ASN A 189 -2.03 -1.05 17.29
N THR A 190 -0.70 -1.01 17.24
CA THR A 190 0.09 -2.04 16.56
C THR A 190 0.48 -3.17 17.52
N THR A 191 0.35 -4.41 17.06
CA THR A 191 0.91 -5.61 17.70
C THR A 191 2.00 -6.19 16.82
N ILE A 192 3.09 -6.67 17.43
CA ILE A 192 4.18 -7.35 16.73
C ILE A 192 4.22 -8.79 17.20
N ASP A 193 4.02 -9.70 16.27
CA ASP A 193 4.06 -11.14 16.49
C ASP A 193 5.29 -11.72 15.80
N VAL A 194 6.12 -12.43 16.56
CA VAL A 194 7.34 -13.05 16.07
C VAL A 194 7.13 -14.56 16.08
N ASP A 195 7.14 -15.18 14.91
CA ASP A 195 7.11 -16.64 14.81
C ASP A 195 8.39 -17.22 15.43
N ASN A 196 8.25 -17.98 16.51
CA ASN A 196 9.34 -18.71 17.19
C ASN A 196 9.66 -20.03 16.49
#